data_AF-H8WH18-F1
#
_entry.id   AF-H8WH18-F1
#
_cell.length_a   1.000
_cell.length_b   1.000
_cell.length_c   1.000
_cell.angle_alpha   90.00
_cell.angle_beta   90.00
_cell.angle_gamma   90.00
#
_symmetry.space_group_name_H-M   'P 1'
#
loop_
_entity.id
_entity.type
_entity.pdbx_description
1 polymer ?
#
loop_
_entity_poly.entity_id
_entity_poly.type
_entity_poly.pdbx_seq_one_letter_code
_entity_poly.pdbx_strand_id
1 'polypeptide(L)'
;MWYVQSCLPNFYFPAKPMETPGAGHWTPLYTSLQHGISTNRFETLVFDYRGPTVTVFRLKDERVVVLASDQEWRHSGTRFGGPLTSFFEIHPTLKRIDEANSIYCNLKLRTMAYGISFKTTELKIGKDFDEVLDIEVWGCAGQGTLAEQQKLKNWQKQQTEKHKKVPLPGNWDDNPDKTLLEMAGFQFSNERAAMEMEAKKREEEQSQSEKSQSEK
;
A
#
# COMPACT_ATOMS: atom_id res chain seq x y z
N MET A 1 -24.33 -10.36 9.95
CA MET A 1 -24.31 -9.99 8.52
C MET A 1 -25.68 -10.04 7.84
N TRP A 2 -26.52 -11.06 8.07
CA TRP A 2 -27.85 -11.18 7.43
C TRP A 2 -28.70 -9.89 7.50
N TYR A 3 -28.81 -9.27 8.68
CA TYR A 3 -29.57 -8.02 8.85
C TYR A 3 -29.08 -6.89 7.93
N VAL A 4 -27.76 -6.66 7.88
CA VAL A 4 -27.17 -5.61 7.03
C VAL A 4 -27.44 -5.90 5.56
N GLN A 5 -27.30 -7.16 5.14
CA GLN A 5 -27.59 -7.58 3.77
C GLN A 5 -29.06 -7.35 3.41
N SER A 6 -30.01 -7.68 4.28
CA SER A 6 -31.44 -7.46 4.01
C SER A 6 -31.83 -5.99 3.95
N CYS A 7 -31.08 -5.10 4.58
CA CYS A 7 -31.39 -3.67 4.63
C CYS A 7 -30.77 -2.85 3.50
N LEU A 8 -29.75 -3.37 2.82
CA LEU A 8 -29.02 -2.63 1.80
C LEU A 8 -29.71 -2.69 0.42
N PRO A 9 -29.65 -1.60 -0.36
CA PRO A 9 -30.14 -1.60 -1.74
C PRO A 9 -29.45 -2.65 -2.62
N ASN A 10 -30.14 -3.08 -3.67
CA ASN A 10 -29.60 -4.00 -4.70
C ASN A 10 -28.28 -3.52 -5.33
N PHE A 11 -27.94 -2.23 -5.21
CA PHE A 11 -26.65 -1.67 -5.63
C PHE A 11 -25.44 -2.29 -4.92
N TYR A 12 -25.61 -2.77 -3.68
CA TYR A 12 -24.57 -3.46 -2.90
C TYR A 12 -24.51 -4.96 -3.20
N PHE A 13 -25.22 -5.42 -4.22
CA PHE A 13 -25.21 -6.81 -4.65
C PHE A 13 -24.76 -6.91 -6.11
N PRO A 14 -23.95 -7.92 -6.45
CA PRO A 14 -23.49 -8.09 -7.82
C PRO A 14 -24.68 -8.34 -8.76
N ALA A 15 -24.75 -7.59 -9.86
CA ALA A 15 -25.87 -7.63 -10.81
C ALA A 15 -26.02 -8.96 -11.57
N LYS A 16 -24.98 -9.80 -11.60
CA LYS A 16 -25.03 -11.15 -12.20
C LYS A 16 -24.95 -12.20 -11.09
N PRO A 17 -25.98 -13.03 -10.89
CA PRO A 17 -25.79 -14.28 -10.18
C PRO A 17 -24.86 -15.14 -11.05
N MET A 18 -23.61 -15.30 -10.62
CA MET A 18 -22.72 -16.28 -11.23
C MET A 18 -23.33 -17.67 -10.97
N GLU A 19 -23.34 -18.55 -11.97
CA GLU A 19 -24.05 -19.85 -12.00
C GLU A 19 -23.67 -20.86 -10.90
N THR A 20 -22.85 -20.45 -9.92
CA THR A 20 -22.46 -21.26 -8.77
C THR A 20 -23.38 -20.99 -7.58
N PRO A 21 -23.94 -22.03 -6.92
CA PRO A 21 -24.78 -21.88 -5.74
C PRO A 21 -23.97 -21.21 -4.64
N GLY A 22 -24.25 -19.92 -4.42
CA GLY A 22 -23.50 -19.06 -3.54
C GLY A 22 -23.42 -17.62 -4.03
N ALA A 23 -23.03 -17.38 -5.29
CA ALA A 23 -22.35 -16.18 -5.81
C ALA A 23 -22.99 -14.75 -5.70
N GLY A 24 -23.87 -14.47 -4.74
CA GLY A 24 -24.20 -13.13 -4.25
C GLY A 24 -23.29 -12.64 -3.11
N HIS A 25 -22.11 -13.25 -2.96
CA HIS A 25 -21.23 -13.03 -1.82
C HIS A 25 -20.47 -11.71 -1.95
N TRP A 26 -20.53 -10.88 -0.92
CA TRP A 26 -19.53 -9.84 -0.77
C TRP A 26 -18.15 -10.48 -0.65
N THR A 27 -17.17 -9.84 -1.28
CA THR A 27 -15.80 -10.34 -1.29
C THR A 27 -15.01 -9.66 -0.17
N PRO A 28 -14.35 -10.39 0.74
CA PRO A 28 -13.57 -9.77 1.79
C PRO A 28 -12.34 -9.06 1.18
N LEU A 29 -12.24 -7.75 1.40
CA LEU A 29 -11.13 -6.90 0.96
C LEU A 29 -10.06 -6.77 2.04
N TYR A 30 -10.50 -6.65 3.28
CA TYR A 30 -9.64 -6.47 4.43
C TYR A 30 -10.30 -7.08 5.66
N THR A 31 -9.51 -7.78 6.47
CA THR A 31 -9.93 -8.29 7.78
C THR A 31 -8.77 -8.12 8.73
N SER A 32 -9.03 -7.57 9.91
CA SER A 32 -8.00 -7.35 10.91
C SER A 32 -7.39 -8.67 11.42
N LEU A 33 -8.16 -9.76 11.38
CA LEU A 33 -7.72 -11.10 11.78
C LEU A 33 -6.56 -11.62 10.93
N GLN A 34 -6.58 -11.36 9.61
CA GLN A 34 -5.53 -11.81 8.69
C GLN A 34 -4.47 -10.74 8.45
N HIS A 35 -4.86 -9.47 8.44
CA HIS A 35 -3.99 -8.37 8.02
C HIS A 35 -3.46 -7.53 9.18
N GLY A 36 -3.91 -7.75 10.40
CA GLY A 36 -3.64 -6.88 11.56
C GLY A 36 -4.39 -5.55 11.45
N ILE A 37 -4.29 -4.72 12.49
CA ILE A 37 -4.89 -3.38 12.52
C ILE A 37 -3.79 -2.38 12.14
N SER A 38 -3.86 -1.86 10.91
CA SER A 38 -2.92 -0.83 10.43
C SER A 38 -3.58 0.05 9.39
N THR A 39 -3.44 1.37 9.55
CA THR A 39 -3.91 2.36 8.56
C THR A 39 -3.34 2.14 7.18
N ASN A 40 -2.04 1.85 7.09
CA ASN A 40 -1.38 1.67 5.80
C ASN A 40 -1.89 0.41 5.09
N ARG A 41 -2.18 -0.66 5.85
CA ARG A 41 -2.74 -1.91 5.31
C ARG A 41 -4.19 -1.71 4.88
N PHE A 42 -5.00 -1.04 5.70
CA PHE A 42 -6.37 -0.66 5.37
C PHE A 42 -6.41 0.17 4.08
N GLU A 43 -5.62 1.24 4.00
CA GLU A 43 -5.54 2.09 2.82
C GLU A 43 -5.15 1.30 1.58
N THR A 44 -4.04 0.54 1.67
CA THR A 44 -3.51 -0.21 0.53
C THR A 44 -4.52 -1.23 0.00
N LEU A 45 -5.34 -1.86 0.86
CA LEU A 45 -6.27 -2.90 0.43
C LEU A 45 -7.64 -2.34 -0.01
N VAL A 46 -8.09 -1.26 0.62
CA VAL A 46 -9.47 -0.76 0.47
C VAL A 46 -9.59 0.39 -0.54
N PHE A 47 -8.64 1.33 -0.60
CA PHE A 47 -8.83 2.60 -1.35
C PHE A 47 -8.92 2.42 -2.86
N ASP A 48 -8.16 1.48 -3.44
CA ASP A 48 -8.17 1.24 -4.88
C ASP A 48 -9.36 0.36 -5.34
N TYR A 49 -10.28 0.00 -4.44
CA TYR A 49 -11.42 -0.82 -4.80
C TYR A 49 -12.50 0.02 -5.49
N ARG A 50 -12.71 -0.24 -6.79
CA ARG A 50 -13.66 0.49 -7.62
C ARG A 50 -15.08 -0.04 -7.52
N GLY A 51 -15.73 0.22 -6.39
CA GLY A 51 -17.11 -0.18 -6.18
C GLY A 51 -17.64 0.09 -4.77
N PRO A 52 -18.93 -0.21 -4.51
CA PRO A 52 -19.51 -0.11 -3.19
C PRO A 52 -18.80 -1.02 -2.20
N THR A 53 -18.62 -0.53 -0.98
CA THR A 53 -17.96 -1.26 0.11
C THR A 53 -18.80 -1.22 1.37
N VAL A 54 -18.74 -2.32 2.14
CA VAL A 54 -19.34 -2.42 3.46
C VAL A 54 -18.21 -2.64 4.46
N THR A 55 -18.03 -1.70 5.37
CA THR A 55 -16.99 -1.75 6.40
C THR A 55 -17.62 -1.93 7.77
N VAL A 56 -17.23 -2.96 8.49
CA VAL A 56 -17.64 -3.26 9.86
C VAL A 56 -16.50 -2.85 10.77
N PHE A 57 -16.78 -2.00 11.76
CA PHE A 57 -15.86 -1.65 12.84
C PHE A 57 -16.42 -2.18 14.16
N ARG A 58 -15.60 -2.95 14.88
CA ARG A 58 -15.84 -3.29 16.29
C ARG A 58 -14.94 -2.41 17.11
N LEU A 59 -15.52 -1.52 17.92
CA LEU A 59 -14.79 -0.59 18.75
C LEU A 59 -14.54 -1.18 20.15
N LYS A 60 -13.57 -0.60 20.88
CA LYS A 60 -13.20 -0.99 22.26
C LYS A 60 -14.31 -0.75 23.28
N ASP A 61 -15.24 0.16 22.99
CA ASP A 61 -16.42 0.47 23.79
C ASP A 61 -17.60 -0.50 23.56
N GLU A 62 -17.30 -1.69 23.00
CA GLU A 62 -18.27 -2.71 22.59
C GLU A 62 -19.24 -2.27 21.48
N ARG A 63 -19.08 -1.08 20.90
CA ARG A 63 -19.92 -0.64 19.79
C ARG A 63 -19.56 -1.43 18.54
N VAL A 64 -20.59 -1.89 17.83
CA VAL A 64 -20.45 -2.50 16.51
C VAL A 64 -21.14 -1.62 15.51
N VAL A 65 -20.37 -1.00 14.64
CA VAL A 65 -20.88 -0.10 13.62
C VAL A 65 -20.53 -0.62 12.23
N VAL A 66 -21.40 -0.36 11.27
CA VAL A 66 -21.22 -0.74 9.88
C VAL A 66 -21.43 0.49 9.01
N LEU A 67 -20.48 0.71 8.12
CA LEU A 67 -20.49 1.79 7.15
C LEU A 67 -20.61 1.18 5.75
N ALA A 68 -21.73 1.40 5.11
CA ALA A 68 -21.93 1.08 3.70
C ALA A 68 -21.67 2.35 2.88
N SER A 69 -20.60 2.32 2.08
CA SER A 69 -20.23 3.41 1.19
C SER A 69 -20.48 3.01 -0.25
N ASP A 70 -21.16 3.88 -0.99
CA ASP A 70 -21.44 3.73 -2.42
C ASP A 70 -20.31 4.28 -3.30
N GLN A 71 -19.39 5.04 -2.73
CA GLN A 71 -18.23 5.61 -3.41
C GLN A 71 -16.93 4.98 -2.92
N GLU A 72 -15.90 5.11 -3.76
CA GLU A 72 -14.55 4.65 -3.45
C GLU A 72 -13.94 5.44 -2.28
N TRP A 73 -13.28 4.71 -1.39
CA TRP A 73 -12.53 5.30 -0.28
C TRP A 73 -11.40 6.17 -0.79
N ARG A 74 -11.30 7.38 -0.23
CA ARG A 74 -10.30 8.37 -0.63
C ARG A 74 -9.88 9.22 0.56
N HIS A 75 -8.68 9.79 0.47
CA HIS A 75 -8.29 10.87 1.37
C HIS A 75 -8.98 12.14 0.92
N SER A 76 -9.79 12.72 1.79
CA SER A 76 -10.50 13.96 1.49
C SER A 76 -10.49 14.89 2.69
N GLY A 77 -10.28 16.19 2.42
CA GLY A 77 -10.48 17.25 3.41
C GLY A 77 -11.96 17.58 3.61
N THR A 78 -12.81 17.20 2.65
CA THR A 78 -14.27 17.37 2.71
C THR A 78 -14.96 16.01 2.86
N ARG A 79 -16.20 16.02 3.36
CA ARG A 79 -16.99 14.79 3.44
C ARG A 79 -17.42 14.31 2.05
N PHE A 80 -17.51 13.01 1.88
CA PHE A 80 -17.95 12.32 0.67
C PHE A 80 -18.98 11.22 1.02
N GLY A 81 -19.46 10.53 0.00
CA GLY A 81 -20.55 9.56 0.09
C GLY A 81 -21.74 10.03 -0.75
N GLY A 82 -22.23 9.16 -1.62
CA GLY A 82 -23.40 9.43 -2.43
C GLY A 82 -24.71 9.14 -1.69
N PRO A 83 -25.84 9.18 -2.41
CA PRO A 83 -27.18 9.01 -1.84
C PRO A 83 -27.45 7.63 -1.24
N LEU A 84 -26.66 6.62 -1.61
CA LEU A 84 -26.82 5.24 -1.15
C LEU A 84 -25.85 4.90 0.00
N THR A 85 -25.12 5.90 0.51
CA THR A 85 -24.28 5.74 1.70
C THR A 85 -25.18 5.61 2.94
N SER A 86 -24.93 4.55 3.71
CA SER A 86 -25.70 4.20 4.90
C SER A 86 -24.78 3.84 6.06
N PHE A 87 -25.17 4.24 7.26
CA PHE A 87 -24.53 3.86 8.50
C PHE A 87 -25.48 3.05 9.36
N PHE A 88 -24.96 1.99 9.96
CA PHE A 88 -25.68 1.14 10.89
C PHE A 88 -24.91 1.07 12.20
N GLU A 89 -25.58 1.40 13.29
CA GLU A 89 -25.13 1.04 14.62
C GLU A 89 -25.86 -0.25 14.98
N ILE A 90 -25.15 -1.35 15.19
CA ILE A 90 -25.74 -2.66 15.52
C ILE A 90 -25.80 -2.83 17.04
N HIS A 91 -24.77 -2.38 17.74
CA HIS A 91 -24.65 -2.47 19.19
C HIS A 91 -24.06 -1.16 19.74
N PRO A 92 -24.57 -0.60 20.86
CA PRO A 92 -25.63 -1.14 21.73
C PRO A 92 -27.07 -0.89 21.22
N THR A 93 -27.29 0.13 20.39
CA THR A 93 -28.64 0.42 19.86
C THR A 93 -28.67 0.19 18.36
N LEU A 94 -29.66 -0.58 17.89
CA LEU A 94 -29.88 -0.80 16.48
C LEU A 94 -30.41 0.47 15.80
N LYS A 95 -29.55 1.21 15.10
CA LYS A 95 -29.92 2.44 14.37
C LYS A 95 -29.40 2.38 12.95
N ARG A 96 -30.14 3.01 12.03
CA ARG A 96 -29.76 3.18 10.63
C ARG A 96 -29.88 4.66 10.26
N ILE A 97 -28.87 5.19 9.59
CA ILE A 97 -28.82 6.56 9.11
C ILE A 97 -28.39 6.54 7.64
N ASP A 98 -29.25 7.02 6.76
CA ASP A 98 -28.97 7.15 5.33
C ASP A 98 -28.78 8.64 5.03
N GLU A 99 -27.56 9.04 4.67
CA GLU A 99 -27.23 10.46 4.45
C GLU A 99 -26.07 10.58 3.46
N ALA A 100 -26.24 11.45 2.45
CA ALA A 100 -25.19 11.77 1.49
C ALA A 100 -24.13 12.70 2.11
N ASN A 101 -22.92 12.69 1.58
CA ASN A 101 -21.78 13.50 2.06
C ASN A 101 -21.51 13.35 3.57
N SER A 102 -21.68 12.14 4.09
CA SER A 102 -21.64 11.84 5.51
C SER A 102 -20.29 11.27 5.99
N ILE A 103 -19.49 10.70 5.07
CA ILE A 103 -18.21 10.04 5.37
C ILE A 103 -17.07 11.05 5.27
N TYR A 104 -16.21 11.07 6.28
CA TYR A 104 -14.92 11.74 6.25
C TYR A 104 -13.83 10.69 6.40
N CYS A 105 -12.79 10.76 5.57
CA CYS A 105 -11.62 9.91 5.70
C CYS A 105 -10.37 10.70 5.34
N ASN A 106 -9.46 10.83 6.31
CA ASN A 106 -8.14 11.38 6.07
C ASN A 106 -7.10 10.68 6.95
N LEU A 107 -6.22 9.88 6.36
CA LEU A 107 -5.17 9.17 7.08
C LEU A 107 -3.76 9.74 6.82
N LYS A 108 -3.62 10.61 5.80
CA LYS A 108 -2.31 11.09 5.29
C LYS A 108 -2.17 12.60 5.17
N LEU A 109 -3.23 13.34 4.85
CA LEU A 109 -3.15 14.78 4.59
C LEU A 109 -2.90 15.53 5.91
N ARG A 110 -1.73 16.18 6.02
CA ARG A 110 -1.31 16.89 7.23
C ARG A 110 -2.06 18.19 7.51
N THR A 111 -2.71 18.73 6.49
CA THR A 111 -3.41 20.01 6.54
C THR A 111 -4.79 19.92 7.20
N MET A 112 -5.30 18.70 7.40
CA MET A 112 -6.64 18.43 7.89
C MET A 112 -6.61 17.42 9.04
N ALA A 113 -7.69 17.33 9.81
CA ALA A 113 -7.80 16.39 10.91
C ALA A 113 -7.60 14.95 10.43
N TYR A 114 -6.91 14.12 11.21
CA TYR A 114 -6.74 12.72 10.86
C TYR A 114 -7.87 11.87 11.44
N GLY A 115 -8.19 10.79 10.73
CA GLY A 115 -9.12 9.76 11.16
C GLY A 115 -10.21 9.47 10.16
N ILE A 116 -11.18 8.68 10.62
CA ILE A 116 -12.42 8.36 9.91
C ILE A 116 -13.56 8.89 10.76
N SER A 117 -14.51 9.61 10.14
CA SER A 117 -15.74 9.96 10.84
C SER A 117 -16.97 9.76 9.97
N PHE A 118 -18.07 9.36 10.60
CA PHE A 118 -19.39 9.33 10.00
C PHE A 118 -20.28 10.29 10.77
N LYS A 119 -20.78 11.31 10.07
CA LYS A 119 -21.32 12.52 10.70
C LYS A 119 -20.29 13.11 11.69
N THR A 120 -20.53 14.28 12.28
CA THR A 120 -19.57 14.81 13.29
C THR A 120 -19.77 14.11 14.64
N THR A 121 -20.92 13.48 14.84
CA THR A 121 -21.43 13.03 16.14
C THR A 121 -21.41 11.51 16.32
N GLU A 122 -21.55 10.73 15.23
CA GLU A 122 -21.95 9.31 15.36
C GLU A 122 -20.76 8.35 15.41
N LEU A 123 -19.76 8.60 14.56
CA LEU A 123 -18.51 7.83 14.54
C LEU A 123 -17.33 8.77 14.40
N LYS A 124 -16.35 8.62 15.28
CA LYS A 124 -15.04 9.24 15.16
C LYS A 124 -14.00 8.21 15.56
N ILE A 125 -13.13 7.87 14.61
CA ILE A 125 -12.02 6.95 14.79
C ILE A 125 -10.74 7.74 14.54
N GLY A 126 -9.78 7.64 15.45
CA GLY A 126 -8.49 8.30 15.32
C GLY A 126 -7.66 7.74 14.16
N LYS A 127 -6.54 8.41 13.88
CA LYS A 127 -5.60 7.94 12.84
C LYS A 127 -5.09 6.54 13.17
N ASP A 128 -4.70 6.28 14.40
CA ASP A 128 -3.95 5.08 14.74
C ASP A 128 -4.85 3.84 14.96
N PHE A 129 -6.17 3.98 14.73
CA PHE A 129 -7.16 2.94 15.00
C PHE A 129 -7.11 2.39 16.43
N ASP A 130 -6.65 3.19 17.39
CA ASP A 130 -6.55 2.75 18.78
C ASP A 130 -7.92 2.45 19.39
N GLU A 131 -8.99 3.11 18.94
CA GLU A 131 -10.33 2.81 19.45
C GLU A 131 -10.94 1.52 18.86
N VAL A 132 -10.26 0.88 17.91
CA VAL A 132 -10.82 -0.23 17.13
C VAL A 132 -10.22 -1.57 17.56
N LEU A 133 -11.10 -2.54 17.84
CA LEU A 133 -10.75 -3.93 18.16
C LEU A 133 -10.67 -4.80 16.92
N ASP A 134 -11.58 -4.63 15.96
CA ASP A 134 -11.66 -5.46 14.76
C ASP A 134 -12.25 -4.64 13.60
N ILE A 135 -11.76 -4.93 12.39
CA ILE A 135 -12.17 -4.27 11.16
C ILE A 135 -12.37 -5.33 10.09
N GLU A 136 -13.52 -5.31 9.44
CA GLU A 136 -13.78 -6.11 8.26
C GLU A 136 -14.31 -5.22 7.16
N VAL A 137 -13.77 -5.36 5.95
CA VAL A 137 -14.20 -4.60 4.78
C VAL A 137 -14.54 -5.58 3.69
N TRP A 138 -15.72 -5.37 3.11
CA TRP A 138 -16.33 -6.24 2.13
C TRP A 138 -16.61 -5.43 0.86
N GLY A 139 -16.15 -5.92 -0.28
CA GLY A 139 -16.41 -5.36 -1.60
C GLY A 139 -17.66 -5.95 -2.23
N CYS A 140 -18.56 -5.10 -2.69
CA CYS A 140 -19.87 -5.47 -3.19
C CYS A 140 -19.95 -5.57 -4.73
N ALA A 141 -18.96 -5.04 -5.47
CA ALA A 141 -18.89 -5.09 -6.93
C ALA A 141 -18.46 -6.47 -7.51
N GLY A 142 -18.26 -7.48 -6.64
CA GLY A 142 -17.92 -8.85 -7.04
C GLY A 142 -16.43 -9.10 -7.25
N GLN A 143 -16.11 -10.35 -7.62
CA GLN A 143 -14.72 -10.86 -7.72
C GLN A 143 -13.93 -10.24 -8.88
N GLY A 144 -14.60 -9.81 -9.95
CA GLY A 144 -13.96 -9.21 -11.14
C GLY A 144 -13.19 -7.93 -10.80
N THR A 145 -13.83 -7.01 -10.08
CA THR A 145 -13.23 -5.75 -9.64
C THR A 145 -12.02 -5.97 -8.72
N LEU A 146 -12.08 -6.99 -7.85
CA LEU A 146 -10.97 -7.36 -6.98
C LEU A 146 -9.79 -7.91 -7.79
N ALA A 147 -10.05 -8.75 -8.80
CA ALA A 147 -9.01 -9.28 -9.67
C ALA A 147 -8.33 -8.17 -10.49
N GLU A 148 -9.10 -7.20 -10.98
CA GLU A 148 -8.56 -6.01 -11.67
C GLU A 148 -7.68 -5.16 -10.73
N GLN A 149 -8.14 -4.94 -9.49
CA GLN A 149 -7.36 -4.23 -8.47
C GLN A 149 -6.03 -4.95 -8.17
N GLN A 150 -6.06 -6.27 -8.01
CA GLN A 150 -4.85 -7.07 -7.78
C GLN A 150 -3.90 -7.01 -8.98
N LYS A 151 -4.42 -7.09 -10.20
CA LYS A 151 -3.64 -6.96 -11.43
C LYS A 151 -2.96 -5.59 -11.51
N LEU A 152 -3.69 -4.51 -11.22
CA LEU A 152 -3.15 -3.15 -11.18
C LEU A 152 -2.05 -3.02 -10.13
N LYS A 153 -2.26 -3.53 -8.91
CA LYS A 153 -1.24 -3.51 -7.85
C LYS A 153 0.01 -4.30 -8.20
N ASN A 154 -0.16 -5.50 -8.77
CA ASN A 154 0.96 -6.32 -9.21
C ASN A 154 1.75 -5.64 -10.32
N TRP A 155 1.05 -4.99 -11.26
CA TRP A 155 1.68 -4.18 -12.29
C TRP A 155 2.47 -3.00 -11.70
N GLN A 156 1.89 -2.25 -10.76
CA GLN A 156 2.57 -1.15 -10.06
C GLN A 156 3.81 -1.62 -9.29
N LYS A 157 3.74 -2.79 -8.62
CA LYS A 157 4.88 -3.40 -7.94
C LYS A 157 5.99 -3.76 -8.93
N GLN A 158 5.66 -4.40 -10.04
CA GLN A 158 6.62 -4.74 -11.10
C GLN A 158 7.26 -3.48 -11.69
N GLN A 159 6.50 -2.40 -11.89
CA GLN A 159 7.04 -1.11 -12.31
C GLN A 159 8.00 -0.55 -11.26
N THR A 160 7.61 -0.53 -10.00
CA THR A 160 8.45 -0.04 -8.89
C THR A 160 9.77 -0.82 -8.79
N GLU A 161 9.72 -2.15 -8.93
CA GLU A 161 10.92 -2.99 -8.96
C GLU A 161 11.79 -2.71 -10.17
N LYS A 162 11.21 -2.52 -11.36
CA LYS A 162 11.95 -2.10 -12.55
C LYS A 162 12.63 -0.76 -12.33
N HIS A 163 11.91 0.23 -11.77
CA HIS A 163 12.44 1.55 -11.43
C HIS A 163 13.55 1.50 -10.37
N LYS A 164 13.46 0.63 -9.36
CA LYS A 164 14.54 0.41 -8.38
C LYS A 164 15.78 -0.24 -9.00
N LYS A 165 15.59 -1.06 -10.04
CA LYS A 165 16.65 -1.73 -10.78
C LYS A 165 17.22 -0.86 -11.90
N VAL A 166 16.69 0.34 -12.14
CA VAL A 166 17.33 1.28 -13.06
C VAL A 166 18.63 1.72 -12.39
N PRO A 167 19.80 1.43 -13.00
CA PRO A 167 21.06 1.95 -12.48
C PRO A 167 20.94 3.47 -12.42
N LEU A 168 21.37 4.06 -11.30
CA LEU A 168 21.53 5.51 -11.19
C LEU A 168 22.26 6.00 -12.45
N PRO A 169 21.79 7.07 -13.12
CA PRO A 169 22.52 7.62 -14.25
C PRO A 169 23.87 8.12 -13.72
N GLY A 170 24.93 7.45 -14.15
CA GLY A 170 26.27 7.62 -13.59
C GLY A 170 26.93 6.26 -13.38
N ASN A 171 27.33 5.61 -14.48
CA ASN A 171 28.52 4.77 -14.41
C ASN A 171 29.63 5.71 -13.90
N TRP A 172 30.14 5.51 -12.67
CA TRP A 172 31.11 6.42 -12.05
C TRP A 172 32.32 6.70 -12.96
N ASP A 173 32.66 5.73 -13.83
CA ASP A 173 33.72 5.85 -14.83
C ASP A 173 33.48 6.91 -15.92
N ASP A 174 32.23 7.30 -16.19
CA ASP A 174 31.90 8.30 -17.22
C ASP A 174 31.60 9.69 -16.63
N ASN A 175 31.83 9.91 -15.34
CA ASN A 175 31.59 11.22 -14.73
C ASN A 175 32.74 12.19 -15.04
N PRO A 176 32.46 13.40 -15.57
CA PRO A 176 33.49 14.41 -15.85
C PRO A 176 34.27 14.81 -14.60
N ASP A 177 33.64 14.70 -13.43
CA ASP A 177 34.25 14.95 -12.13
C ASP A 177 35.34 13.91 -11.77
N LYS A 178 35.21 12.64 -12.21
CA LYS A 178 36.26 11.62 -12.07
C LYS A 178 37.50 12.05 -12.86
N THR A 179 37.29 12.46 -14.12
CA THR A 179 38.35 12.92 -15.02
C THR A 179 39.06 14.17 -14.48
N LEU A 180 38.32 15.11 -13.89
CA LEU A 180 38.88 16.29 -13.22
C LEU A 180 39.73 15.92 -11.99
N LEU A 181 39.30 14.95 -11.17
CA LEU A 181 40.08 14.48 -10.02
C LEU A 181 41.34 13.72 -10.44
N GLU A 182 41.27 12.89 -11.49
CA GLU A 182 42.44 12.19 -12.03
C GLU A 182 43.49 13.17 -12.58
N MET A 183 43.07 14.21 -13.32
CA MET A 183 43.97 15.28 -13.78
C MET A 183 44.58 16.08 -12.62
N ALA A 184 43.85 16.19 -11.51
CA ALA A 184 44.34 16.80 -10.26
C ALA A 184 45.24 15.86 -9.43
N GLY A 185 45.50 14.64 -9.90
CA GLY A 185 46.42 13.69 -9.28
C GLY A 185 45.81 12.79 -8.19
N PHE A 186 44.47 12.77 -8.05
CA PHE A 186 43.80 11.86 -7.13
C PHE A 186 43.63 10.47 -7.77
N GLN A 187 44.30 9.47 -7.21
CA GLN A 187 44.10 8.06 -7.57
C GLN A 187 43.07 7.41 -6.65
N PHE A 188 42.03 6.82 -7.23
CA PHE A 188 40.97 6.16 -6.48
C PHE A 188 41.37 4.74 -6.05
N SER A 189 40.82 4.28 -4.93
CA SER A 189 41.25 3.09 -4.19
C SER A 189 41.30 1.79 -5.01
N ASN A 190 40.36 1.63 -5.96
CA ASN A 190 40.29 0.42 -6.80
C ASN A 190 41.42 0.36 -7.84
N GLU A 191 41.78 1.50 -8.43
CA GLU A 191 42.85 1.58 -9.44
C GLU A 191 44.23 1.55 -8.78
N ARG A 192 44.37 2.14 -7.58
CA ARG A 192 45.59 2.05 -6.78
C ARG A 192 45.91 0.60 -6.39
N ALA A 193 44.90 -0.16 -5.97
CA ALA A 193 45.06 -1.58 -5.65
C ALA A 193 45.45 -2.42 -6.87
N ALA A 194 44.92 -2.11 -8.05
CA ALA A 194 45.29 -2.78 -9.29
C ALA A 194 46.73 -2.47 -9.71
N MET A 195 47.14 -1.20 -9.65
CA MET A 195 48.53 -0.78 -9.94
C MET A 195 49.54 -1.38 -8.96
N GLU A 196 49.22 -1.44 -7.66
CA GLU A 196 50.10 -2.06 -6.65
C GLU A 196 50.24 -3.57 -6.88
N MET A 197 49.18 -4.26 -7.30
CA MET A 197 49.27 -5.68 -7.67
C MET A 197 50.09 -5.88 -8.95
N GLU A 198 49.94 -5.02 -9.94
CA GLU A 198 50.70 -5.12 -11.18
C GLU A 198 52.18 -4.78 -10.97
N ALA A 199 52.48 -3.81 -10.11
CA ALA A 199 53.85 -3.46 -9.69
C ALA A 199 54.52 -4.64 -8.96
N LYS A 200 53.83 -5.25 -7.99
CA LYS A 200 54.32 -6.45 -7.29
C LYS A 200 54.58 -7.62 -8.25
N LYS A 201 53.70 -7.83 -9.22
CA LYS A 201 53.88 -8.89 -10.21
C LYS A 201 55.11 -8.65 -11.09
N ARG A 202 55.37 -7.40 -11.49
CA ARG A 202 56.58 -7.05 -12.26
C ARG A 202 57.87 -7.20 -11.43
N GLU A 203 57.83 -6.86 -10.15
CA GLU A 203 58.95 -7.09 -9.22
C GLU A 203 59.23 -8.58 -9.01
N GLU A 204 58.18 -9.41 -8.91
CA GLU A 204 58.31 -10.86 -8.82
C GLU A 204 58.91 -11.46 -10.09
N GLU A 205 58.47 -11.02 -11.27
CA GLU A 205 59.00 -11.45 -12.56
C GLU A 205 60.48 -11.04 -12.75
N GLN A 206 60.84 -9.81 -12.34
CA GLN A 206 62.25 -9.35 -12.36
C GLN A 206 63.12 -10.18 -11.42
N SER A 207 62.69 -10.41 -10.18
CA SER A 207 63.45 -11.20 -9.19
C SER A 207 63.64 -12.67 -9.62
N GLN A 208 62.71 -13.24 -10.38
CA GLN A 208 62.83 -14.58 -10.95
C GLN A 208 63.82 -14.63 -12.11
N SER A 209 63.84 -13.60 -12.96
CA SER A 209 64.79 -13.49 -14.07
C SER A 209 66.25 -13.29 -13.61
N GLU A 210 66.46 -12.55 -12.51
CA GLU A 210 67.80 -12.32 -11.95
C GLU A 210 68.36 -13.59 -11.28
N LYS A 211 67.51 -14.36 -10.57
CA LYS A 211 67.91 -15.64 -9.98
C LYS A 211 68.32 -16.68 -11.03
N SER A 212 67.64 -16.70 -12.18
CA SER A 212 67.96 -17.64 -13.26
C SER A 212 69.18 -17.23 -14.11
N GLN A 213 69.67 -15.99 -14.01
CA GLN A 213 70.96 -15.57 -14.55
C GLN A 213 72.14 -15.83 -13.60
N SER A 214 71.89 -15.93 -12.29
CA SER A 214 72.90 -16.22 -11.26
C SER A 214 73.25 -17.71 -11.13
N GLU A 215 72.48 -18.63 -11.73
CA GLU A 215 72.67 -20.09 -11.67
C GLU A 215 73.33 -20.68 -12.95
N LYS A 216 73.91 -19.84 -13.81
CA LYS A 216 74.77 -20.25 -14.95
C LYS A 216 76.22 -19.84 -14.72
#